data_AF-A0A143BY61-F1
#
_entry.id   AF-A0A143BY61-F1
#
_cell.length_a   1.000
_cell.length_b   1.000
_cell.length_c   1.000
_cell.angle_alpha   90.00
_cell.angle_beta   90.00
_cell.angle_gamma   90.00
#
_symmetry.space_group_name_H-M   'P 1'
#
loop_
_entity.id
_entity.type
_entity.pdbx_description
1 polymer ?
#
loop_
_entity_poly.entity_id
_entity_poly.type
_entity_poly.pdbx_seq_one_letter_code
_entity_poly.pdbx_strand_id
1 'polypeptide(L)'
;MRVTRPMLALSGAVAILALTGCGGSGGKDEAAVPKEVSGSLEHIAAEADCKPNMQTDADTIRQALCKKGKEKYVLATFATDRGQREWINTAKDYGGFYLVGRKWVAVGHEDVLQTLRGTLGGTVEVGLNHASHAPGGGKKNEPAHSGHHDN
;
A
#
# COMPACT_ATOMS: atom_id res chain seq x y z
N MET A 1 -0.79 43.97 -24.55
CA MET A 1 0.40 44.82 -24.27
C MET A 1 1.58 43.89 -24.06
N ARG A 2 2.64 44.04 -24.86
CA ARG A 2 3.87 43.24 -24.75
C ARG A 2 4.77 43.92 -23.72
N VAL A 3 5.19 43.19 -22.68
CA VAL A 3 6.23 43.64 -21.77
C VAL A 3 7.40 42.66 -21.90
N THR A 4 8.50 43.16 -22.43
CA THR A 4 9.74 42.45 -22.70
C THR A 4 10.85 42.95 -21.78
N ARG A 5 11.63 41.99 -21.25
CA ARG A 5 13.03 42.05 -20.74
C ARG A 5 13.22 42.60 -19.30
N PRO A 6 14.30 42.20 -18.57
CA PRO A 6 15.55 41.56 -19.03
C PRO A 6 16.01 40.29 -18.28
N MET A 7 16.84 39.51 -18.98
CA MET A 7 17.73 38.47 -18.44
C MET A 7 18.78 39.09 -17.53
N LEU A 8 18.96 38.52 -16.34
CA LEU A 8 20.17 38.63 -15.53
C LEU A 8 20.86 37.26 -15.54
N ALA A 9 21.93 37.18 -16.35
CA ALA A 9 22.89 36.10 -16.27
C ALA A 9 23.86 36.41 -15.13
N LEU A 10 23.89 35.57 -14.11
CA LEU A 10 24.99 35.52 -13.14
C LEU A 10 25.60 34.12 -13.18
N SER A 11 26.81 34.07 -13.73
CA SER A 11 27.72 32.93 -13.67
C SER A 11 28.11 32.66 -12.21
N GLY A 12 28.04 31.40 -11.80
CA GLY A 12 28.53 30.94 -10.50
C GLY A 12 28.81 29.44 -10.55
N ALA A 13 30.03 29.07 -10.90
CA ALA A 13 30.53 27.71 -10.85
C ALA A 13 30.92 27.36 -9.41
N VAL A 14 30.31 26.34 -8.79
CA VAL A 14 30.84 25.69 -7.58
C VAL A 14 30.48 24.20 -7.52
N ALA A 15 31.55 23.39 -7.55
CA ALA A 15 31.75 22.04 -6.99
C ALA A 15 30.71 20.92 -7.22
N ILE A 16 31.09 19.98 -8.10
CA ILE A 16 30.58 18.61 -8.11
C ILE A 16 31.13 17.89 -6.86
N LEU A 17 30.28 17.68 -5.86
CA LEU A 17 30.54 16.71 -4.79
C LEU A 17 30.21 15.31 -5.31
N ALA A 18 31.23 14.62 -5.85
CA ALA A 18 31.15 13.18 -6.07
C ALA A 18 31.27 12.48 -4.71
N LEU A 19 30.14 12.18 -4.07
CA LEU A 19 30.09 11.23 -2.96
C LEU A 19 30.22 9.81 -3.53
N THR A 20 31.44 9.33 -3.72
CA THR A 20 31.70 7.90 -3.90
C THR A 20 31.53 7.20 -2.55
N GLY A 21 30.29 6.77 -2.27
CA GLY A 21 29.99 5.90 -1.15
C GLY A 21 30.53 4.49 -1.40
N CYS A 22 31.64 4.16 -0.74
CA CYS A 22 32.13 2.80 -0.57
C CYS A 22 31.31 2.14 0.54
N GLY A 23 30.52 1.12 0.21
CA GLY A 23 29.72 0.39 1.18
C GLY A 23 29.27 -0.99 0.69
N GLY A 24 30.02 -2.02 1.09
CA GLY A 24 29.47 -3.36 1.39
C GLY A 24 29.23 -4.32 0.23
N SER A 25 30.23 -5.17 -0.03
CA SER A 25 30.07 -6.45 -0.74
C SER A 25 29.26 -7.42 0.12
N GLY A 26 28.20 -8.05 -0.42
CA GLY A 26 27.45 -9.06 0.34
C GLY A 26 26.11 -9.52 -0.23
N GLY A 27 26.11 -10.11 -1.43
CA GLY A 27 25.30 -11.31 -1.75
C GLY A 27 23.78 -11.23 -1.67
N LYS A 28 23.17 -10.88 -2.81
CA LYS A 28 22.02 -11.50 -3.50
C LYS A 28 21.57 -10.45 -4.51
N ASP A 29 21.52 -10.79 -5.79
CA ASP A 29 20.91 -9.95 -6.82
C ASP A 29 19.40 -9.83 -6.53
N GLU A 30 19.05 -9.06 -5.50
CA GLU A 30 17.68 -8.66 -5.25
C GLU A 30 17.33 -7.76 -6.43
N ALA A 31 16.52 -8.28 -7.34
CA ALA A 31 16.12 -7.55 -8.54
C ALA A 31 15.63 -6.16 -8.11
N ALA A 32 16.26 -5.12 -8.69
CA ALA A 32 15.95 -3.75 -8.35
C ALA A 32 14.45 -3.51 -8.57
N VAL A 33 13.77 -3.05 -7.52
CA VAL A 33 12.35 -2.69 -7.61
C VAL A 33 12.22 -1.54 -8.59
N PRO A 34 11.30 -1.62 -9.58
CA PRO A 34 11.12 -0.54 -10.53
C PRO A 34 10.63 0.73 -9.83
N LYS A 35 10.75 1.86 -10.54
CA LYS A 35 10.14 3.10 -10.09
C LYS A 35 8.64 2.88 -9.93
N GLU A 36 8.11 3.37 -8.81
CA GLU A 36 6.69 3.28 -8.51
C GLU A 36 5.82 3.93 -9.59
N VAL A 37 4.80 3.20 -10.03
CA VAL A 37 3.78 3.70 -10.95
C VAL A 37 2.84 4.67 -10.25
N SER A 38 2.27 5.59 -11.02
CA SER A 38 1.28 6.55 -10.52
C SER A 38 0.29 6.90 -11.62
N GLY A 39 -0.95 7.23 -11.27
CA GLY A 39 -1.97 7.59 -12.24
C GLY A 39 -3.37 7.23 -11.76
N SER A 40 -4.30 7.09 -12.71
CA SER A 40 -5.65 6.61 -12.42
C SER A 40 -5.66 5.11 -12.10
N LEU A 41 -6.77 4.64 -11.54
CA LEU A 41 -7.00 3.21 -11.30
C LEU A 41 -6.83 2.39 -12.58
N GLU A 42 -7.37 2.87 -13.69
CA GLU A 42 -7.31 2.19 -14.99
C GLU A 42 -5.89 2.11 -15.52
N HIS A 43 -5.09 3.17 -15.34
CA HIS A 43 -3.68 3.16 -15.74
C HIS A 43 -2.89 2.13 -14.92
N ILE A 44 -3.02 2.16 -13.60
CA ILE A 44 -2.31 1.21 -12.72
C ILE A 44 -2.79 -0.23 -12.97
N ALA A 45 -4.09 -0.43 -13.23
CA ALA A 45 -4.63 -1.74 -13.60
C ALA A 45 -4.06 -2.22 -14.94
N ALA A 46 -3.91 -1.34 -15.94
CA ALA A 46 -3.31 -1.67 -17.23
C ALA A 46 -1.84 -2.06 -17.09
N GLU A 47 -1.04 -1.34 -16.30
CA GLU A 47 0.36 -1.71 -16.00
C GLU A 47 0.45 -3.09 -15.33
N ALA A 48 -0.58 -3.48 -14.56
CA ALA A 48 -0.67 -4.78 -13.92
C ALA A 48 -1.21 -5.91 -14.83
N ASP A 49 -1.56 -5.60 -16.09
CA ASP A 49 -2.31 -6.47 -17.01
C ASP A 49 -3.66 -6.95 -16.43
N CYS A 50 -4.36 -6.03 -15.74
CA CYS A 50 -5.68 -6.24 -15.19
C CYS A 50 -6.74 -5.43 -15.96
N LYS A 51 -7.84 -6.09 -16.31
CA LYS A 51 -9.10 -5.41 -16.61
C LYS A 51 -9.88 -5.17 -15.31
N PRO A 52 -10.00 -3.93 -14.82
CA PRO A 52 -10.60 -3.66 -13.52
C PRO A 52 -12.11 -3.90 -13.53
N ASN A 53 -12.61 -4.62 -12.51
CA ASN A 53 -14.04 -4.67 -12.20
C ASN A 53 -14.35 -3.70 -11.06
N MET A 54 -14.83 -2.50 -11.40
CA MET A 54 -15.09 -1.42 -10.43
C MET A 54 -16.09 -1.88 -9.34
N GLN A 55 -15.67 -1.77 -8.09
CA GLN A 55 -16.49 -2.03 -6.90
C GLN A 55 -16.98 -0.72 -6.27
N THR A 56 -16.10 0.29 -6.28
CA THR A 56 -16.39 1.62 -5.77
C THR A 56 -15.83 2.63 -6.76
N ASP A 57 -16.65 3.60 -7.15
CA ASP A 57 -16.21 4.73 -7.96
C ASP A 57 -16.69 6.03 -7.31
N ALA A 58 -15.86 6.58 -6.42
CA ALA A 58 -16.16 7.80 -5.68
C ALA A 58 -14.98 8.78 -5.75
N ASP A 59 -15.26 10.05 -5.53
CA ASP A 59 -14.28 11.15 -5.68
C ASP A 59 -13.07 11.00 -4.75
N THR A 60 -13.24 10.39 -3.57
CA THR A 60 -12.19 10.24 -2.56
C THR A 60 -11.43 8.93 -2.70
N ILE A 61 -12.10 7.87 -3.17
CA ILE A 61 -11.57 6.52 -3.31
C ILE A 61 -12.25 5.78 -4.45
N ARG A 62 -11.43 5.13 -5.27
CA ARG A 62 -11.89 4.22 -6.34
C ARG A 62 -11.30 2.85 -6.07
N GLN A 63 -12.10 1.80 -6.19
CA GLN A 63 -11.68 0.43 -5.94
C GLN A 63 -12.16 -0.49 -7.05
N ALA A 64 -11.31 -1.42 -7.46
CA ALA A 64 -11.66 -2.45 -8.41
C ALA A 64 -11.14 -3.82 -7.96
N LEU A 65 -11.89 -4.85 -8.34
CA LEU A 65 -11.44 -6.22 -8.24
C LEU A 65 -10.66 -6.58 -9.51
N CYS A 66 -9.43 -7.01 -9.31
CA CYS A 66 -8.53 -7.49 -10.35
C CYS A 66 -8.24 -8.98 -10.20
N LYS A 67 -7.73 -9.59 -11.27
CA LYS A 67 -7.31 -11.00 -11.29
C LYS A 67 -5.87 -11.11 -11.75
N LYS A 68 -5.12 -12.03 -11.15
CA LYS A 68 -3.80 -12.48 -11.61
C LYS A 68 -3.82 -14.00 -11.64
N GLY A 69 -3.97 -14.59 -12.83
CA GLY A 69 -4.23 -16.02 -12.96
C GLY A 69 -5.54 -16.41 -12.28
N LYS A 70 -5.48 -17.33 -11.31
CA LYS A 70 -6.64 -17.77 -10.52
C LYS A 70 -6.92 -16.90 -9.31
N GLU A 71 -5.92 -16.12 -8.88
CA GLU A 71 -6.00 -15.28 -7.70
C GLU A 71 -6.64 -13.93 -8.00
N LYS A 72 -7.24 -13.34 -6.97
CA LYS A 72 -7.85 -12.00 -7.03
C LYS A 72 -7.14 -11.06 -6.08
N TYR A 73 -7.13 -9.78 -6.44
CA TYR A 73 -6.68 -8.72 -5.55
C TYR A 73 -7.57 -7.49 -5.73
N VAL A 74 -7.69 -6.67 -4.69
CA VAL A 74 -8.34 -5.37 -4.76
C VAL A 74 -7.29 -4.34 -5.10
N LEU A 75 -7.55 -3.49 -6.09
CA LEU A 75 -6.78 -2.28 -6.36
C LEU A 75 -7.59 -1.06 -5.93
N ALA A 76 -7.07 -0.30 -4.99
CA ALA A 76 -7.67 0.95 -4.51
C ALA A 76 -6.78 2.14 -4.90
N THR A 77 -7.38 3.22 -5.42
CA THR A 77 -6.71 4.51 -5.64
C THR A 77 -7.41 5.60 -4.84
N PHE A 78 -6.64 6.60 -4.41
CA PHE A 78 -7.08 7.64 -3.49
C PHE A 78 -6.86 9.03 -4.11
N ALA A 79 -7.73 9.97 -3.78
CA ALA A 79 -7.56 11.35 -4.23
C ALA A 79 -6.31 12.01 -3.62
N THR A 80 -5.95 11.65 -2.39
CA THR A 80 -4.88 12.29 -1.62
C THR A 80 -3.96 11.28 -0.93
N ASP A 81 -2.69 11.64 -0.74
CA ASP A 81 -1.74 10.82 0.03
C ASP A 81 -2.21 10.63 1.49
N ARG A 82 -2.86 11.64 2.08
CA ARG A 82 -3.45 11.54 3.43
C ARG A 82 -4.58 10.52 3.49
N GLY A 83 -5.53 10.57 2.56
CA GLY A 83 -6.66 9.63 2.52
C GLY A 83 -6.20 8.17 2.36
N GLN A 84 -5.15 7.95 1.57
CA GLN A 84 -4.51 6.63 1.50
C GLN A 84 -3.90 6.23 2.85
N ARG A 85 -3.12 7.12 3.48
CA ARG A 85 -2.42 6.81 4.73
C ARG A 85 -3.40 6.50 5.86
N GLU A 86 -4.46 7.28 5.98
CA GLU A 86 -5.54 7.03 6.95
C GLU A 86 -6.20 5.69 6.68
N TRP A 87 -6.52 5.39 5.43
CA TRP A 87 -7.13 4.13 5.04
C TRP A 87 -6.25 2.91 5.37
N ILE A 88 -4.96 2.93 5.00
CA ILE A 88 -4.08 1.77 5.21
C ILE A 88 -3.81 1.53 6.70
N ASN A 89 -3.74 2.58 7.51
CA ASN A 89 -3.54 2.46 8.95
C ASN A 89 -4.69 1.68 9.60
N THR A 90 -5.94 1.96 9.21
CA THR A 90 -7.10 1.20 9.70
C THR A 90 -7.23 -0.15 9.01
N ALA A 91 -6.92 -0.28 7.72
CA ALA A 91 -7.04 -1.53 6.99
C ALA A 91 -6.14 -2.63 7.59
N LYS A 92 -4.92 -2.28 8.00
CA LYS A 92 -3.96 -3.20 8.61
C LYS A 92 -4.46 -3.84 9.90
N ASP A 93 -5.40 -3.21 10.61
CA ASP A 93 -6.03 -3.80 11.79
C ASP A 93 -6.88 -5.03 11.46
N TYR A 94 -7.25 -5.24 10.20
CA TYR A 94 -7.96 -6.43 9.72
C TYR A 94 -7.02 -7.55 9.25
N GLY A 95 -5.71 -7.33 9.26
CA GLY A 95 -4.71 -8.30 8.78
C GLY A 95 -4.53 -8.30 7.26
N GLY A 96 -3.80 -9.30 6.75
CA GLY A 96 -3.51 -9.46 5.32
C GLY A 96 -2.26 -8.73 4.82
N PHE A 97 -2.07 -8.71 3.50
CA PHE A 97 -0.91 -8.11 2.83
C PHE A 97 -1.34 -6.95 1.93
N TYR A 98 -0.48 -5.93 1.84
CA TYR A 98 -0.77 -4.67 1.17
C TYR A 98 0.44 -4.22 0.35
N LEU A 99 0.29 -4.04 -0.96
CA LEU A 99 1.29 -3.37 -1.78
C LEU A 99 0.92 -1.89 -1.85
N VAL A 100 1.78 -1.04 -1.27
CA VAL A 100 1.53 0.38 -1.08
C VAL A 100 2.43 1.19 -2.02
N GLY A 101 1.81 1.94 -2.94
CA GLY A 101 2.47 3.05 -3.64
C GLY A 101 1.95 4.39 -3.14
N ARG A 102 2.14 5.48 -3.89
CA ARG A 102 1.59 6.80 -3.59
C ARG A 102 0.19 6.92 -4.15
N LYS A 103 -0.77 7.10 -3.24
CA LYS A 103 -2.21 7.22 -3.55
C LYS A 103 -2.83 5.98 -4.21
N TRP A 104 -2.22 4.81 -4.08
CA TRP A 104 -2.82 3.53 -4.45
C TRP A 104 -2.35 2.38 -3.56
N VAL A 105 -3.22 1.41 -3.31
CA VAL A 105 -2.91 0.20 -2.56
C VAL A 105 -3.49 -1.01 -3.28
N ALA A 106 -2.73 -2.08 -3.41
CA ALA A 106 -3.24 -3.39 -3.80
C ALA A 106 -3.32 -4.32 -2.58
N VAL A 107 -4.44 -5.01 -2.39
CA VAL A 107 -4.68 -5.94 -1.28
C VAL A 107 -4.92 -7.33 -1.84
N GLY A 108 -4.18 -8.32 -1.36
CA GLY A 108 -4.30 -9.68 -1.87
C GLY A 108 -3.35 -10.64 -1.17
N HIS A 109 -3.18 -11.81 -1.79
CA HIS A 109 -2.24 -12.81 -1.33
C HIS A 109 -0.79 -12.35 -1.54
N GLU A 110 0.13 -12.75 -0.67
CA GLU A 110 1.50 -12.21 -0.64
C GLU A 110 2.25 -12.41 -1.96
N ASP A 111 2.17 -13.60 -2.54
CA ASP A 111 2.81 -13.97 -3.81
C ASP A 111 2.31 -13.13 -5.00
N VAL A 112 1.00 -12.84 -5.03
CA VAL A 112 0.40 -11.92 -6.01
C VAL A 112 0.99 -10.53 -5.84
N LEU A 113 1.10 -10.04 -4.60
CA LEU A 113 1.62 -8.70 -4.33
C LEU A 113 3.12 -8.59 -4.60
N GLN A 114 3.92 -9.63 -4.34
CA GLN A 114 5.33 -9.65 -4.71
C GLN A 114 5.52 -9.61 -6.24
N THR A 115 4.68 -10.35 -6.97
CA THR A 115 4.66 -10.29 -8.44
C THR A 115 4.29 -8.89 -8.94
N LEU A 116 3.25 -8.29 -8.35
CA LEU A 116 2.83 -6.93 -8.68
C LEU A 116 3.92 -5.90 -8.33
N ARG A 117 4.63 -6.06 -7.21
CA ARG A 117 5.73 -5.17 -6.81
C ARG A 117 6.85 -5.14 -7.86
N GLY A 118 7.17 -6.28 -8.47
CA GLY A 118 8.13 -6.35 -9.56
C GLY A 118 7.71 -5.60 -10.83
N THR A 119 6.43 -5.24 -10.96
CA THR A 119 5.87 -4.51 -12.12
C THR A 119 5.56 -3.05 -11.77
N LEU A 120 4.84 -2.84 -10.67
CA LEU A 120 4.28 -1.55 -10.25
C LEU A 120 5.21 -0.77 -9.31
N GLY A 121 6.23 -1.43 -8.75
CA GLY A 121 7.05 -0.89 -7.66
C GLY A 121 6.29 -0.89 -6.33
N GLY A 122 6.62 0.08 -5.47
CA GLY A 122 6.00 0.22 -4.14
C GLY A 122 6.58 -0.71 -3.07
N THR A 123 5.92 -0.72 -1.91
CA THR A 123 6.37 -1.44 -0.71
C THR A 123 5.28 -2.38 -0.21
N VAL A 124 5.63 -3.64 0.06
CA VAL A 124 4.70 -4.57 0.72
C VAL A 124 4.70 -4.28 2.22
N GLU A 125 3.53 -4.02 2.77
CA GLU A 125 3.24 -3.90 4.20
C GLU A 125 2.34 -5.06 4.65
N VAL A 126 2.47 -5.47 5.92
CA VAL A 126 1.71 -6.57 6.52
C VAL A 126 0.79 -6.02 7.61
N GLY A 127 -0.47 -6.46 7.62
CA GLY A 127 -1.43 -6.16 8.67
C GLY A 127 -1.20 -6.99 9.94
N LEU A 128 -2.02 -6.77 10.96
CA LEU A 128 -1.96 -7.52 12.21
C LEU A 128 -2.25 -9.01 11.98
N ASN A 129 -1.47 -9.88 12.63
CA ASN A 129 -1.71 -11.32 12.61
C ASN A 129 -2.77 -11.69 13.65
N HIS A 130 -3.99 -11.95 13.21
CA HIS A 130 -5.10 -12.39 14.08
C HIS A 130 -5.06 -13.88 14.46
N ALA A 131 -4.03 -14.62 14.04
CA ALA A 131 -3.88 -16.06 14.31
C ALA A 131 -3.60 -16.40 15.79
N SER A 132 -3.49 -15.41 16.68
CA SER A 132 -3.14 -15.58 18.09
C SER A 132 -4.32 -15.28 19.03
N HIS A 133 -5.48 -15.88 18.77
CA HIS A 133 -6.51 -16.08 19.79
C HIS A 133 -6.71 -17.59 20.01
N ALA A 134 -5.75 -18.22 20.68
CA ALA A 134 -6.02 -19.51 21.31
C ALA A 134 -7.06 -19.33 22.43
N PRO A 135 -8.16 -20.10 22.49
CA PRO A 135 -9.04 -20.10 23.65
C PRO A 135 -8.37 -20.90 24.76
N GLY A 136 -7.56 -20.24 25.60
CA GLY A 136 -6.78 -20.91 26.62
C GLY A 136 -6.64 -20.11 27.90
N GLY A 137 -7.51 -20.39 28.87
CA GLY A 137 -7.14 -20.32 30.30
C GLY A 137 -7.50 -19.04 31.06
N GLY A 138 -8.78 -18.93 31.44
CA GLY A 138 -9.20 -18.04 32.52
C GLY A 138 -10.30 -18.69 33.35
N LYS A 139 -9.90 -19.50 34.34
CA LYS A 139 -10.80 -19.98 35.41
C LYS A 139 -11.33 -18.75 36.16
N LYS A 140 -12.54 -18.28 35.82
CA LYS A 140 -13.32 -17.40 36.71
C LYS A 140 -14.19 -18.29 37.57
N ASN A 141 -13.81 -18.43 38.83
CA ASN A 141 -14.74 -18.84 39.87
C ASN A 141 -15.72 -17.69 40.06
N GLU A 142 -16.92 -17.78 39.49
CA GLU A 142 -18.02 -16.88 39.80
C GLU A 142 -18.94 -17.57 40.84
N PRO A 143 -19.32 -16.89 41.93
CA PRO A 143 -20.33 -17.41 42.85
C PRO A 143 -21.70 -17.38 42.16
N ALA A 144 -22.44 -18.48 42.29
CA ALA A 144 -23.79 -18.63 41.77
C ALA A 144 -24.73 -17.58 42.36
N HIS A 145 -25.26 -16.68 41.53
CA HIS A 145 -26.41 -15.85 41.87
C HIS A 145 -27.68 -16.66 41.62
N SER A 146 -28.24 -17.22 42.70
CA SER A 146 -29.58 -17.81 42.73
C SER A 146 -30.63 -16.70 42.62
N GLY A 147 -31.27 -16.59 41.46
CA GLY A 147 -32.50 -15.81 41.27
C GLY A 147 -33.69 -16.59 41.82
N HIS A 148 -34.34 -16.02 42.84
CA HIS A 148 -35.65 -16.45 43.34
C HIS A 148 -36.70 -15.98 42.34
N HIS A 149 -37.50 -16.90 41.81
CA HIS A 149 -38.73 -16.57 41.08
C HIS A 149 -39.90 -16.97 41.96
N ASP A 150 -40.57 -15.96 42.53
CA ASP A 150 -41.88 -16.09 43.14
C ASP A 150 -42.94 -16.26 42.04
N ASN A 151 -43.81 -17.27 42.20
CA ASN A 151 -45.16 -17.29 41.62
C ASN A 151 -46.13 -17.93 42.62
#